data_AF-A0A9D6YRV1-F1
#
_entry.id   AF-A0A9D6YRV1-F1
#
_cell.length_a   1.000
_cell.length_b   1.000
_cell.length_c   1.000
_cell.angle_alpha   90.00
_cell.angle_beta   90.00
_cell.angle_gamma   90.00
#
_symmetry.space_group_name_H-M   'P 1'
#
loop_
_entity.id
_entity.type
_entity.pdbx_description
1 polymer ?
#
loop_
_entity_poly.entity_id
_entity_poly.type
_entity_poly.pdbx_seq_one_letter_code
_entity_poly.pdbx_strand_id
1 'polypeptide(L)'
;ITLTTEAGAIGGVLAAGSSFGAATNADAIIQQNQQFDFYDGGGLDMTCLGMAECDLQGNVNTSKFGGRLNGCGGFINISQNARLVVYAGTFTNGGLRVEIADGKVNILQEGRNKKFLNAVEQITFSGKFAQKRKQPVYYVTERCVFKLVDKGLELIEVAPGIDIDKDILAHMDFKPIIEHAELMDKRIFIDEPMGLLNDLINLNMSDRVTYDADRNILFVNLEGWHARTKKDIDDLRKTLIEASDKVGKRVNSVVNHDGWKINEALYDDYAEMIDYMSQRYYLTTTRYATSAFARLKMKEALSKRGLQPHVFERREAAESFLEVVSKEEEKAPA
;
A
#
# COMPACT_ATOMS: atom_id res chain seq x y z
N ILE A 1 -4.67 10.91 -3.42
CA ILE A 1 -3.32 10.92 -4.03
C ILE A 1 -3.12 12.32 -4.62
N THR A 2 -1.96 12.92 -4.39
CA THR A 2 -1.58 14.21 -5.00
C THR A 2 -0.33 13.97 -5.82
N LEU A 3 -0.38 14.27 -7.12
CA LEU A 3 0.77 14.13 -8.02
C LEU A 3 1.53 15.45 -8.10
N THR A 4 2.85 15.38 -8.26
CA THR A 4 3.72 16.56 -8.43
C THR A 4 4.66 16.35 -9.62
N THR A 5 5.09 17.43 -10.26
CA THR A 5 6.14 17.41 -11.30
C THR A 5 7.40 18.07 -10.78
N GLU A 6 8.59 17.66 -11.24
CA GLU A 6 9.82 18.37 -10.85
C GLU A 6 9.87 19.83 -11.34
N ALA A 7 9.02 20.21 -12.30
CA ALA A 7 8.90 21.58 -12.77
C ALA A 7 8.12 22.50 -11.81
N GLY A 8 7.55 21.93 -10.73
CA GLY A 8 6.92 22.68 -9.64
C GLY A 8 5.39 22.65 -9.62
N ALA A 9 4.74 21.89 -10.50
CA ALA A 9 3.29 21.73 -10.45
C ALA A 9 2.89 20.74 -9.35
N ILE A 10 1.86 21.10 -8.58
CA ILE A 10 1.28 20.28 -7.51
C ILE A 10 -0.21 20.11 -7.78
N GLY A 11 -0.67 18.86 -7.82
CA GLY A 11 -2.05 18.51 -8.10
C GLY A 11 -2.44 18.66 -9.58
N GLY A 12 -3.73 18.65 -9.84
CA GLY A 12 -4.29 18.71 -11.20
C GLY A 12 -4.03 17.46 -12.04
N VAL A 13 -4.16 17.62 -13.37
CA VAL A 13 -3.91 16.57 -14.36
C VAL A 13 -2.58 16.84 -15.04
N LEU A 14 -1.62 15.94 -14.83
CA LEU A 14 -0.28 16.04 -15.41
C LEU A 14 -0.31 15.75 -16.92
N ALA A 15 0.42 16.54 -17.68
CA ALA A 15 0.58 16.32 -19.11
C ALA A 15 1.58 15.19 -19.40
N ALA A 16 1.37 14.49 -20.52
CA ALA A 16 2.23 13.40 -20.99
C ALA A 16 3.01 13.80 -22.27
N GLY A 17 3.97 12.95 -22.67
CA GLY A 17 4.72 13.12 -23.91
C GLY A 17 5.65 14.34 -23.89
N SER A 18 5.66 15.13 -24.96
CA SER A 18 6.52 16.32 -25.10
C SER A 18 6.17 17.47 -24.15
N SER A 19 5.01 17.41 -23.49
CA SER A 19 4.58 18.37 -22.47
C SER A 19 4.91 17.91 -21.05
N PHE A 20 5.81 16.94 -20.90
CA PHE A 20 6.28 16.44 -19.61
C PHE A 20 6.72 17.60 -18.70
N GLY A 21 6.16 17.64 -17.48
CA GLY A 21 6.37 18.70 -16.50
C GLY A 21 5.24 19.74 -16.41
N ALA A 22 4.37 19.85 -17.42
CA ALA A 22 3.19 20.71 -17.38
C ALA A 22 2.00 20.04 -16.68
N ALA A 23 1.07 20.85 -16.17
CA ALA A 23 -0.18 20.39 -15.55
C ALA A 23 -1.34 21.31 -15.92
N THR A 24 -2.53 20.74 -15.99
CA THR A 24 -3.79 21.48 -16.10
C THR A 24 -4.53 21.43 -14.77
N ASN A 25 -5.13 22.56 -14.34
CA ASN A 25 -5.82 22.69 -13.06
C ASN A 25 -4.94 22.31 -11.86
N ALA A 26 -3.68 22.73 -11.87
CA ALA A 26 -2.79 22.55 -10.73
C ALA A 26 -3.33 23.30 -9.50
N ASP A 27 -3.26 22.68 -8.33
CA ASP A 27 -3.65 23.29 -7.06
C ASP A 27 -2.63 24.37 -6.67
N ALA A 28 -1.36 24.16 -7.01
CA ALA A 28 -0.28 25.13 -6.86
C ALA A 28 0.81 24.95 -7.91
N ILE A 29 1.55 26.03 -8.18
CA ILE A 29 2.79 26.02 -8.96
C ILE A 29 3.86 26.73 -8.12
N ILE A 30 4.91 26.00 -7.76
CA ILE A 30 6.06 26.55 -7.03
C ILE A 30 7.29 26.62 -7.93
N GLN A 31 8.32 27.34 -7.48
CA GLN A 31 9.57 27.41 -8.24
C GLN A 31 10.27 26.05 -8.22
N GLN A 32 10.87 25.67 -9.36
CA GLN A 32 11.52 24.37 -9.54
C GLN A 32 12.59 24.07 -8.49
N ASN A 33 13.37 25.06 -8.05
CA ASN A 33 14.36 24.87 -6.98
C ASN A 33 13.69 24.46 -5.65
N GLN A 34 12.56 25.07 -5.29
CA GLN A 34 11.83 24.73 -4.08
C GLN A 34 11.17 23.35 -4.18
N GLN A 35 10.74 22.96 -5.39
CA GLN A 35 10.25 21.60 -5.64
C GLN A 35 11.36 20.56 -5.46
N PHE A 36 12.58 20.87 -5.90
CA PHE A 36 13.74 20.02 -5.64
C PHE A 36 14.13 19.99 -4.15
N ASP A 37 14.04 21.11 -3.43
CA ASP A 37 14.22 21.11 -1.97
C ASP A 37 13.24 20.14 -1.29
N PHE A 38 11.98 20.11 -1.75
CA PHE A 38 10.97 19.16 -1.27
C PHE A 38 11.31 17.70 -1.61
N TYR A 39 11.75 17.41 -2.84
CA TYR A 39 12.16 16.06 -3.25
C TYR A 39 13.41 15.58 -2.51
N ASP A 40 14.43 16.43 -2.42
CA ASP A 40 15.68 16.13 -1.72
C ASP A 40 15.47 15.98 -0.21
N GLY A 41 14.48 16.69 0.35
CA GLY A 41 14.02 16.54 1.72
C GLY A 41 13.21 15.26 2.01
N GLY A 42 12.93 14.43 1.00
CA GLY A 42 12.16 13.20 1.15
C GLY A 42 10.65 13.41 1.23
N GLY A 43 10.14 14.50 0.64
CA GLY A 43 8.72 14.82 0.63
C GLY A 43 7.84 13.88 -0.20
N LEU A 44 8.44 13.03 -1.05
CA LEU A 44 7.72 12.04 -1.84
C LEU A 44 7.45 10.77 -1.05
N ASP A 45 6.18 10.43 -0.85
CA ASP A 45 5.79 9.11 -0.34
C ASP A 45 6.14 7.97 -1.31
N MET A 46 6.05 8.24 -2.61
CA MET A 46 6.32 7.27 -3.67
C MET A 46 6.72 7.98 -4.95
N THR A 47 7.58 7.34 -5.74
CA THR A 47 7.85 7.73 -7.13
C THR A 47 7.74 6.55 -8.09
N CYS A 48 7.28 6.83 -9.31
CA CYS A 48 7.20 5.89 -10.43
C CYS A 48 8.07 6.41 -11.58
N LEU A 49 9.14 5.70 -11.92
CA LEU A 49 10.12 6.13 -12.91
C LEU A 49 10.38 5.07 -13.96
N GLY A 50 10.80 5.48 -15.16
CA GLY A 50 11.27 4.54 -16.19
C GLY A 50 12.62 3.92 -15.84
N MET A 51 12.91 2.73 -16.38
CA MET A 51 14.26 2.13 -16.35
C MET A 51 14.70 1.74 -17.76
N ALA A 52 15.94 2.08 -18.13
CA ALA A 52 16.52 1.64 -19.40
C ALA A 52 17.34 0.35 -19.21
N GLU A 53 18.15 0.29 -18.16
CA GLU A 53 18.89 -0.91 -17.74
C GLU A 53 18.74 -1.09 -16.23
N CYS A 54 18.79 -2.34 -15.79
CA CYS A 54 18.83 -2.76 -14.40
C CYS A 54 19.91 -3.85 -14.25
N ASP A 55 20.67 -3.86 -13.15
CA ASP A 55 21.67 -4.91 -12.89
C ASP A 55 21.35 -5.80 -11.68
N LEU A 56 22.19 -6.82 -11.47
CA LEU A 56 22.05 -7.80 -10.39
C LEU A 56 22.08 -7.20 -8.98
N GLN A 57 22.61 -5.98 -8.82
CA GLN A 57 22.65 -5.25 -7.55
C GLN A 57 21.46 -4.30 -7.40
N GLY A 58 20.53 -4.29 -8.36
CA GLY A 58 19.40 -3.37 -8.42
C GLY A 58 19.76 -1.95 -8.84
N ASN A 59 20.94 -1.72 -9.42
CA ASN A 59 21.25 -0.40 -9.96
C ASN A 59 20.38 -0.13 -11.19
N VAL A 60 19.98 1.12 -11.40
CA VAL A 60 19.23 1.54 -12.60
C VAL A 60 20.03 2.57 -13.39
N ASN A 61 19.99 2.42 -14.71
CA ASN A 61 20.52 3.40 -15.66
C ASN A 61 19.40 4.01 -16.49
N THR A 62 19.44 5.33 -16.57
CA THR A 62 18.66 6.12 -17.54
C THR A 62 19.50 7.22 -18.21
N SER A 63 20.75 7.42 -17.77
CA SER A 63 21.56 8.56 -18.19
C SER A 63 22.38 8.34 -19.44
N LYS A 64 22.95 7.15 -19.62
CA LYS A 64 23.75 6.82 -20.80
C LYS A 64 23.68 5.33 -21.11
N PHE A 65 23.12 4.97 -22.25
CA PHE A 65 22.98 3.58 -22.68
C PHE A 65 22.87 3.48 -24.19
N GLY A 66 23.31 2.37 -24.78
CA GLY A 66 23.18 2.11 -26.22
C GLY A 66 23.87 3.18 -27.09
N GLY A 67 24.98 3.73 -26.59
CA GLY A 67 25.77 4.77 -27.26
C GLY A 67 25.15 6.18 -27.23
N ARG A 68 24.07 6.42 -26.48
CA ARG A 68 23.41 7.72 -26.34
C ARG A 68 23.59 8.29 -24.93
N LEU A 69 23.82 9.59 -24.83
CA LEU A 69 23.85 10.34 -23.58
C LEU A 69 22.53 11.11 -23.42
N ASN A 70 21.61 10.58 -22.63
CA ASN A 70 20.31 11.21 -22.37
C ASN A 70 20.35 12.15 -21.15
N GLY A 71 21.32 11.95 -20.25
CA GLY A 71 21.41 12.69 -18.98
C GLY A 71 20.48 12.12 -17.91
N CYS A 72 20.72 12.50 -16.65
CA CYS A 72 19.93 12.00 -15.52
C CYS A 72 18.72 12.89 -15.16
N GLY A 73 18.64 14.13 -15.65
CA GLY A 73 17.57 15.06 -15.28
C GLY A 73 17.40 15.14 -13.75
N GLY A 74 16.15 15.19 -13.28
CA GLY A 74 15.80 15.10 -11.85
C GLY A 74 15.79 13.69 -11.27
N PHE A 75 16.18 12.65 -12.03
CA PHE A 75 15.99 11.24 -11.66
C PHE A 75 16.64 10.88 -10.32
N ILE A 76 17.85 11.39 -10.07
CA ILE A 76 18.59 11.14 -8.82
C ILE A 76 17.86 11.80 -7.64
N ASN A 77 17.53 13.09 -7.75
CA ASN A 77 16.80 13.84 -6.71
C ASN A 77 15.47 13.17 -6.35
N ILE A 78 14.73 12.71 -7.37
CA ILE A 78 13.41 12.06 -7.19
C ILE A 78 13.57 10.68 -6.54
N SER A 79 14.41 9.81 -7.10
CA SER A 79 14.48 8.41 -6.68
C SER A 79 15.20 8.20 -5.35
N GLN A 80 16.23 9.01 -5.05
CA GLN A 80 17.11 8.74 -3.93
C GLN A 80 16.46 8.97 -2.56
N ASN A 81 15.55 9.94 -2.46
CA ASN A 81 14.93 10.35 -1.19
C ASN A 81 13.43 10.03 -1.09
N ALA A 82 12.78 9.59 -2.17
CA ALA A 82 11.41 9.08 -2.08
C ALA A 82 11.30 7.93 -1.08
N ARG A 83 10.21 7.85 -0.33
CA ARG A 83 10.02 6.80 0.69
C ARG A 83 9.83 5.42 0.08
N LEU A 84 9.34 5.34 -1.16
CA LEU A 84 9.21 4.12 -1.96
C LEU A 84 9.49 4.41 -3.44
N VAL A 85 10.16 3.50 -4.13
CA VAL A 85 10.48 3.65 -5.57
C VAL A 85 9.91 2.49 -6.36
N VAL A 86 9.20 2.81 -7.45
CA VAL A 86 8.77 1.84 -8.46
C VAL A 86 9.41 2.20 -9.80
N TYR A 87 10.26 1.31 -10.30
CA TYR A 87 10.75 1.36 -11.67
C TYR A 87 9.78 0.59 -12.56
N ALA A 88 9.24 1.27 -13.57
CA ALA A 88 8.29 0.69 -14.52
C ALA A 88 8.86 0.70 -15.93
N GLY A 89 8.70 -0.40 -16.66
CA GLY A 89 9.07 -0.47 -18.06
C GLY A 89 8.99 -1.88 -18.60
N THR A 90 9.10 -2.02 -19.92
CA THR A 90 9.11 -3.35 -20.53
C THR A 90 10.35 -4.14 -20.10
N PHE A 91 10.23 -5.47 -20.07
CA PHE A 91 11.29 -6.39 -19.67
C PHE A 91 12.47 -6.42 -20.66
N THR A 92 12.16 -6.41 -21.95
CA THR A 92 13.11 -6.26 -23.06
C THR A 92 12.75 -5.02 -23.88
N ASN A 93 13.64 -4.61 -24.79
CA ASN A 93 13.38 -3.52 -25.75
C ASN A 93 13.81 -3.91 -27.17
N GLY A 94 13.43 -3.12 -28.16
CA GLY A 94 13.78 -3.32 -29.55
C GLY A 94 12.78 -4.21 -30.29
N GLY A 95 11.49 -3.93 -30.15
CA GLY A 95 10.43 -4.60 -30.91
C GLY A 95 9.63 -5.66 -30.16
N LEU A 96 9.66 -5.64 -28.82
CA LEU A 96 8.75 -6.43 -27.99
C LEU A 96 7.29 -6.14 -28.39
N ARG A 97 6.51 -7.19 -28.65
CA ARG A 97 5.05 -7.11 -28.87
C ARG A 97 4.37 -8.12 -27.96
N VAL A 98 3.43 -7.62 -27.18
CA VAL A 98 2.68 -8.36 -26.18
C VAL A 98 1.19 -8.16 -26.44
N GLU A 99 0.43 -9.22 -26.26
CA GLU A 99 -1.02 -9.22 -26.28
C GLU A 99 -1.54 -9.62 -24.90
N ILE A 100 -2.61 -8.96 -24.46
CA ILE A 100 -3.37 -9.37 -23.28
C ILE A 100 -4.67 -9.98 -23.78
N ALA A 101 -4.85 -11.28 -23.57
CA ALA A 101 -6.03 -12.02 -23.99
C ALA A 101 -6.40 -13.06 -22.91
N ASP A 102 -7.70 -13.24 -22.67
CA ASP A 102 -8.24 -14.22 -21.73
C ASP A 102 -7.63 -14.15 -20.31
N GLY A 103 -7.35 -12.94 -19.83
CA GLY A 103 -6.76 -12.73 -18.49
C GLY A 103 -5.28 -13.09 -18.39
N LYS A 104 -4.57 -13.21 -19.53
CA LYS A 104 -3.17 -13.63 -19.61
C LYS A 104 -2.35 -12.75 -20.54
N VAL A 105 -1.04 -12.79 -20.34
CA VAL A 105 -0.02 -12.14 -21.16
C VAL A 105 0.52 -13.15 -22.18
N ASN A 106 0.47 -12.78 -23.46
CA ASN A 106 1.03 -13.52 -24.58
C ASN A 106 2.16 -12.71 -25.23
N ILE A 107 3.39 -13.24 -25.23
CA ILE A 107 4.52 -12.62 -25.94
C ILE A 107 4.44 -13.04 -27.42
N LEU A 108 3.98 -12.13 -28.27
CA LEU A 108 3.86 -12.37 -29.73
C LEU A 108 5.21 -12.23 -30.43
N GLN A 109 6.06 -11.33 -29.94
CA GLN A 109 7.41 -11.13 -30.44
C GLN A 109 8.28 -10.61 -29.30
N GLU A 110 9.43 -11.25 -29.10
CA GLU A 110 10.38 -10.81 -28.08
C GLU A 110 11.22 -9.59 -28.54
N GLY A 111 11.63 -8.77 -27.57
CA GLY A 111 12.56 -7.67 -27.77
C GLY A 111 13.99 -8.15 -27.99
N ARG A 112 14.73 -7.46 -28.85
CA ARG A 112 16.12 -7.81 -29.21
C ARG A 112 17.12 -7.55 -28.09
N ASN A 113 16.85 -6.56 -27.24
CA ASN A 113 17.80 -6.09 -26.24
C ASN A 113 17.29 -6.42 -24.83
N LYS A 114 18.12 -7.11 -24.06
CA LYS A 114 17.89 -7.33 -22.62
C LYS A 114 18.04 -6.01 -21.87
N LYS A 115 17.26 -5.84 -20.80
CA LYS A 115 17.38 -4.70 -19.89
C LYS A 115 17.90 -5.08 -18.51
N PHE A 116 17.87 -6.37 -18.17
CA PHE A 116 18.41 -6.91 -16.93
C PHE A 116 19.79 -7.53 -17.19
N LEU A 117 20.82 -6.75 -16.92
CA LEU A 117 22.21 -6.99 -17.31
C LEU A 117 23.08 -7.40 -16.11
N ASN A 118 24.26 -7.97 -16.35
CA ASN A 118 25.21 -8.22 -15.27
C ASN A 118 25.71 -6.92 -14.60
N ALA A 119 25.87 -5.86 -15.39
CA ALA A 119 26.22 -4.53 -14.92
C ALA A 119 25.61 -3.51 -15.88
N VAL A 120 25.08 -2.42 -15.32
CA VAL A 120 24.63 -1.27 -16.12
C VAL A 120 25.81 -0.47 -16.68
N GLU A 121 25.62 0.22 -17.81
CA GLU A 121 26.67 1.09 -18.37
C GLU A 121 27.02 2.27 -17.43
N GLN A 122 26.01 2.82 -16.76
CA GLN A 122 26.16 3.91 -15.78
C GLN A 122 25.13 3.78 -14.67
N ILE A 123 25.53 4.06 -13.43
CA ILE A 123 24.62 4.07 -12.28
C ILE A 123 23.94 5.45 -12.20
N THR A 124 22.63 5.49 -12.47
CA THR A 124 21.77 6.66 -12.19
C THR A 124 21.02 6.50 -10.88
N PHE A 125 20.80 5.26 -10.42
CA PHE A 125 20.32 4.93 -9.08
C PHE A 125 21.10 3.75 -8.53
N SER A 126 21.48 3.81 -7.25
CA SER A 126 22.27 2.77 -6.59
C SER A 126 21.40 1.87 -5.72
N GLY A 127 21.27 0.60 -6.12
CA GLY A 127 20.54 -0.40 -5.33
C GLY A 127 21.19 -0.64 -3.96
N LYS A 128 22.53 -0.69 -3.90
CA LYS A 128 23.28 -0.79 -2.64
C LYS A 128 22.97 0.34 -1.66
N PHE A 129 22.84 1.57 -2.16
CA PHE A 129 22.50 2.71 -1.31
C PHE A 129 21.07 2.60 -0.78
N ALA A 130 20.12 2.20 -1.62
CA ALA A 130 18.73 1.97 -1.24
C ALA A 130 18.59 0.86 -0.18
N GLN A 131 19.29 -0.27 -0.35
CA GLN A 131 19.36 -1.34 0.65
C GLN A 131 19.88 -0.82 2.01
N LYS A 132 20.97 -0.04 2.00
CA LYS A 132 21.53 0.55 3.23
C LYS A 132 20.51 1.44 3.94
N ARG A 133 19.67 2.15 3.19
CA ARG A 133 18.59 3.00 3.71
C ARG A 133 17.31 2.23 4.03
N LYS A 134 17.25 0.93 3.74
CA LYS A 134 16.03 0.11 3.81
C LYS A 134 14.87 0.73 3.01
N GLN A 135 15.20 1.38 1.89
CA GLN A 135 14.23 1.97 0.99
C GLN A 135 13.55 0.84 0.19
N PRO A 136 12.22 0.71 0.20
CA PRO A 136 11.51 -0.23 -0.66
C PRO A 136 11.64 0.15 -2.14
N VAL A 137 12.10 -0.80 -2.96
CA VAL A 137 12.28 -0.62 -4.40
C VAL A 137 11.67 -1.80 -5.15
N TYR A 138 10.86 -1.50 -6.15
CA TYR A 138 10.20 -2.47 -7.02
C TYR A 138 10.53 -2.20 -8.50
N TYR A 139 10.61 -3.26 -9.30
CA TYR A 139 10.84 -3.21 -10.74
C TYR A 139 9.68 -3.95 -11.42
N VAL A 140 8.75 -3.20 -11.98
CA VAL A 140 7.50 -3.69 -12.55
C VAL A 140 7.62 -3.71 -14.07
N THR A 141 7.35 -4.88 -14.65
CA THR A 141 7.31 -5.08 -16.10
C THR A 141 5.97 -5.62 -16.54
N GLU A 142 5.79 -5.82 -17.85
CA GLU A 142 4.58 -6.43 -18.38
C GLU A 142 4.42 -7.92 -18.02
N ARG A 143 5.53 -8.59 -17.63
CA ARG A 143 5.57 -10.04 -17.41
C ARG A 143 5.88 -10.46 -15.98
N CYS A 144 6.46 -9.59 -15.17
CA CYS A 144 6.86 -9.90 -13.81
C CYS A 144 7.18 -8.65 -12.97
N VAL A 145 7.25 -8.85 -11.64
CA VAL A 145 7.68 -7.86 -10.66
C VAL A 145 8.87 -8.37 -9.87
N PHE A 146 9.92 -7.55 -9.78
CA PHE A 146 11.02 -7.77 -8.85
C PHE A 146 10.97 -6.82 -7.67
N LYS A 147 11.46 -7.29 -6.52
CA LYS A 147 11.74 -6.48 -5.33
C LYS A 147 13.24 -6.46 -5.06
N LEU A 148 13.76 -5.29 -4.66
CA LEU A 148 15.12 -5.21 -4.13
C LEU A 148 15.13 -5.70 -2.67
N VAL A 149 15.89 -6.75 -2.40
CA VAL A 149 16.16 -7.28 -1.06
C VAL A 149 17.65 -7.23 -0.76
N ASP A 150 18.07 -7.50 0.47
CA ASP A 150 19.49 -7.37 0.89
C ASP A 150 20.48 -8.18 0.03
N LYS A 151 20.02 -9.31 -0.53
CA LYS A 151 20.83 -10.21 -1.37
C LYS A 151 20.82 -9.88 -2.86
N GLY A 152 19.99 -8.93 -3.32
CA GLY A 152 19.82 -8.58 -4.73
C GLY A 152 18.35 -8.50 -5.15
N LEU A 153 18.06 -8.84 -6.40
CA LEU A 153 16.70 -8.83 -6.94
C LEU A 153 15.98 -10.16 -6.66
N GLU A 154 14.79 -10.08 -6.10
CA GLU A 154 13.87 -11.19 -5.89
C GLU A 154 12.68 -11.09 -6.83
N LEU A 155 12.38 -12.17 -7.55
CA LEU A 155 11.16 -12.30 -8.36
C LEU A 155 9.98 -12.59 -7.43
N ILE A 156 9.09 -11.61 -7.26
CA ILE A 156 7.97 -11.70 -6.32
C ILE A 156 6.64 -11.96 -7.01
N GLU A 157 6.46 -11.53 -8.26
CA GLU A 157 5.23 -11.78 -9.02
C GLU A 157 5.52 -12.12 -10.49
N VAL A 158 4.70 -12.98 -11.07
CA VAL A 158 4.74 -13.39 -12.48
C VAL A 158 3.36 -13.22 -13.10
N ALA A 159 3.29 -12.63 -14.31
CA ALA A 159 2.03 -12.43 -14.98
C ALA A 159 1.42 -13.78 -15.42
N PRO A 160 0.08 -13.94 -15.38
CA PRO A 160 -0.57 -15.12 -15.91
C PRO A 160 -0.20 -15.34 -17.39
N GLY A 161 0.22 -16.55 -17.75
CA GLY A 161 0.64 -16.89 -19.12
C GLY A 161 2.15 -16.81 -19.38
N ILE A 162 2.93 -16.32 -18.42
CA ILE A 162 4.39 -16.21 -18.51
C ILE A 162 5.07 -17.43 -17.88
N ASP A 163 6.03 -18.01 -18.59
CA ASP A 163 6.90 -19.07 -18.09
C ASP A 163 8.21 -18.49 -17.53
N ILE A 164 8.61 -18.89 -16.32
CA ILE A 164 9.78 -18.32 -15.65
C ILE A 164 11.07 -18.63 -16.42
N ASP A 165 11.28 -19.87 -16.85
CA ASP A 165 12.55 -20.26 -17.48
C ASP A 165 12.65 -19.66 -18.88
N LYS A 166 11.58 -19.77 -19.67
CA LYS A 166 11.54 -19.35 -21.07
C LYS A 166 11.38 -17.84 -21.23
N ASP A 167 10.45 -17.23 -20.52
CA ASP A 167 10.04 -15.85 -20.79
C ASP A 167 10.69 -14.84 -19.82
N ILE A 168 11.32 -15.29 -18.72
CA ILE A 168 12.06 -14.42 -17.79
C ILE A 168 13.55 -14.74 -17.83
N LEU A 169 13.97 -15.93 -17.38
CA LEU A 169 15.39 -16.24 -17.17
C LEU A 169 16.21 -16.27 -18.45
N ALA A 170 15.64 -16.73 -19.57
CA ALA A 170 16.31 -16.69 -20.88
C ALA A 170 16.61 -15.26 -21.36
N HIS A 171 15.92 -14.25 -20.82
CA HIS A 171 15.98 -12.86 -21.24
C HIS A 171 16.69 -11.92 -20.23
N MET A 172 17.41 -12.50 -19.26
CA MET A 172 18.27 -11.79 -18.31
C MET A 172 19.73 -12.27 -18.43
N ASP A 173 20.67 -11.50 -17.89
CA ASP A 173 22.09 -11.90 -17.83
C ASP A 173 22.51 -12.49 -16.48
N PHE A 174 21.61 -12.47 -15.50
CA PHE A 174 21.82 -13.03 -14.16
C PHE A 174 20.55 -13.76 -13.70
N LYS A 175 20.71 -14.62 -12.69
CA LYS A 175 19.59 -15.32 -12.06
C LYS A 175 19.11 -14.54 -10.82
N PRO A 176 17.84 -14.07 -10.77
CA PRO A 176 17.28 -13.46 -9.58
C PRO A 176 17.03 -14.52 -8.49
N ILE A 177 16.73 -14.05 -7.28
CA ILE A 177 16.23 -14.89 -6.20
C ILE A 177 14.79 -15.28 -6.54
N ILE A 178 14.48 -16.58 -6.43
CA ILE A 178 13.15 -17.12 -6.70
C ILE A 178 12.84 -18.09 -5.57
N GLU A 179 12.10 -17.62 -4.56
CA GLU A 179 11.63 -18.46 -3.45
C GLU A 179 10.16 -18.82 -3.67
N HIS A 180 9.29 -17.81 -3.65
CA HIS A 180 7.85 -17.96 -3.83
C HIS A 180 7.29 -16.82 -4.69
N ALA A 181 7.46 -16.94 -6.02
CA ALA A 181 6.86 -15.99 -6.94
C ALA A 181 5.34 -16.24 -7.05
N GLU A 182 4.54 -15.23 -6.72
CA GLU A 182 3.09 -15.29 -6.82
C GLU A 182 2.60 -14.92 -8.22
N LEU A 183 1.33 -15.20 -8.53
CA LEU A 183 0.73 -14.66 -9.74
C LEU A 183 0.35 -13.20 -9.52
N MET A 184 0.68 -12.34 -10.48
CA MET A 184 0.18 -10.97 -10.52
C MET A 184 -1.35 -10.96 -10.49
N ASP A 185 -1.95 -9.93 -9.88
CA ASP A 185 -3.41 -9.82 -9.77
C ASP A 185 -4.08 -9.93 -11.14
N LYS A 186 -4.91 -10.96 -11.32
CA LYS A 186 -5.62 -11.24 -12.57
C LYS A 186 -6.39 -10.06 -13.12
N ARG A 187 -6.86 -9.14 -12.26
CA ARG A 187 -7.64 -7.95 -12.65
C ARG A 187 -6.82 -6.99 -13.51
N ILE A 188 -5.48 -7.04 -13.43
CA ILE A 188 -4.57 -6.25 -14.28
C ILE A 188 -4.70 -6.67 -15.76
N PHE A 189 -5.11 -7.92 -16.02
CA PHE A 189 -5.10 -8.53 -17.36
C PHE A 189 -6.51 -8.71 -17.94
N ILE A 190 -7.52 -8.07 -17.34
CA ILE A 190 -8.92 -8.11 -17.78
C ILE A 190 -9.34 -6.68 -18.12
N ASP A 191 -9.95 -6.48 -19.28
CA ASP A 191 -10.45 -5.17 -19.75
C ASP A 191 -11.78 -4.81 -19.07
N GLU A 192 -11.76 -4.77 -17.74
CA GLU A 192 -12.88 -4.40 -16.88
C GLU A 192 -12.38 -3.52 -15.72
N PRO A 193 -13.22 -2.65 -15.14
CA PRO A 193 -12.83 -1.86 -13.98
C PRO A 193 -12.33 -2.74 -12.83
N MET A 194 -11.07 -2.56 -12.43
CA MET A 194 -10.43 -3.32 -11.33
C MET A 194 -11.10 -3.13 -9.96
N GLY A 195 -11.85 -2.04 -9.80
CA GLY A 195 -12.47 -1.66 -8.52
C GLY A 195 -11.48 -1.20 -7.45
N LEU A 196 -10.29 -0.71 -7.82
CA LEU A 196 -9.19 -0.35 -6.90
C LEU A 196 -9.59 0.59 -5.76
N LEU A 197 -10.53 1.51 -6.00
CA LEU A 197 -11.03 2.39 -4.95
C LEU A 197 -11.64 1.59 -3.78
N ASN A 198 -12.15 0.39 -4.06
CA ASN A 198 -12.64 -0.49 -3.02
C ASN A 198 -11.52 -1.02 -2.12
N ASP A 199 -10.41 -1.41 -2.72
CA ASP A 199 -9.24 -1.93 -2.00
C ASP A 199 -8.52 -0.81 -1.24
N LEU A 200 -8.33 0.36 -1.87
CA LEU A 200 -7.61 1.50 -1.29
C LEU A 200 -8.32 2.15 -0.09
N ILE A 201 -9.65 2.03 -0.01
CA ILE A 201 -10.43 2.49 1.14
C ILE A 201 -10.35 1.47 2.31
N ASN A 202 -9.78 0.28 2.07
CA ASN A 202 -9.61 -0.79 3.05
C ASN A 202 -8.11 -1.07 3.32
N LEU A 203 -7.37 -0.09 3.86
CA LEU A 203 -6.00 -0.27 4.42
C LEU A 203 -5.83 -1.65 5.07
N ASN A 204 -4.70 -2.33 4.83
CA ASN A 204 -4.32 -3.62 5.44
C ASN A 204 -4.93 -3.76 6.83
N MET A 205 -5.87 -4.69 6.98
CA MET A 205 -6.67 -4.77 8.20
C MET A 205 -5.80 -5.01 9.44
N SER A 206 -4.70 -5.75 9.28
CA SER A 206 -3.71 -5.98 10.34
C SER A 206 -3.07 -4.69 10.86
N ASP A 207 -2.79 -3.74 9.96
CA ASP A 207 -2.13 -2.48 10.30
C ASP A 207 -3.08 -1.52 11.03
N ARG A 208 -4.38 -1.81 10.99
CA ARG A 208 -5.42 -1.11 11.74
C ARG A 208 -5.52 -1.59 13.19
N VAL A 209 -4.85 -2.67 13.58
CA VAL A 209 -4.98 -3.25 14.92
C VAL A 209 -3.64 -3.25 15.64
N THR A 210 -3.55 -2.55 16.76
CA THR A 210 -2.36 -2.52 17.61
C THR A 210 -2.70 -2.85 19.05
N TYR A 211 -1.80 -3.55 19.73
CA TYR A 211 -1.97 -3.91 21.14
C TYR A 211 -0.98 -3.15 22.02
N ASP A 212 -1.51 -2.50 23.05
CA ASP A 212 -0.76 -1.88 24.13
C ASP A 212 -0.78 -2.83 25.34
N ALA A 213 0.37 -3.44 25.61
CA ALA A 213 0.53 -4.43 26.67
C ALA A 213 0.47 -3.82 28.07
N ASP A 214 0.92 -2.59 28.23
CA ASP A 214 0.99 -1.89 29.53
C ASP A 214 -0.42 -1.55 30.03
N ARG A 215 -1.29 -1.11 29.11
CA ARG A 215 -2.67 -0.71 29.41
C ARG A 215 -3.69 -1.83 29.17
N ASN A 216 -3.25 -2.95 28.59
CA ASN A 216 -4.12 -4.03 28.12
C ASN A 216 -5.21 -3.56 27.15
N ILE A 217 -4.84 -2.72 26.19
CA ILE A 217 -5.76 -2.11 25.21
C ILE A 217 -5.45 -2.59 23.80
N LEU A 218 -6.48 -3.05 23.09
CA LEU A 218 -6.45 -3.30 21.66
C LEU A 218 -7.04 -2.09 20.93
N PHE A 219 -6.18 -1.32 20.26
CA PHE A 219 -6.57 -0.21 19.42
C PHE A 219 -6.97 -0.71 18.03
N VAL A 220 -8.16 -0.32 17.57
CA VAL A 220 -8.71 -0.68 16.28
C VAL A 220 -9.01 0.59 15.49
N ASN A 221 -8.22 0.87 14.45
CA ASN A 221 -8.38 2.06 13.63
C ASN A 221 -9.25 1.79 12.39
N LEU A 222 -10.58 1.98 12.52
CA LEU A 222 -11.50 1.90 11.38
C LEU A 222 -11.67 3.24 10.65
N GLU A 223 -10.72 4.17 10.80
CA GLU A 223 -10.78 5.45 10.10
C GLU A 223 -10.83 5.24 8.58
N GLY A 224 -11.81 5.88 7.95
CA GLY A 224 -12.09 5.78 6.52
C GLY A 224 -12.48 4.38 6.02
N TRP A 225 -12.59 3.38 6.91
CA TRP A 225 -12.91 2.00 6.52
C TRP A 225 -14.35 1.89 6.00
N HIS A 226 -14.55 1.12 4.93
CA HIS A 226 -15.87 0.97 4.31
C HIS A 226 -16.28 -0.50 4.13
N ALA A 227 -17.24 -0.95 4.94
CA ALA A 227 -17.87 -2.25 4.79
C ALA A 227 -18.97 -2.21 3.71
N ARG A 228 -18.75 -2.89 2.58
CA ARG A 228 -19.70 -2.94 1.44
C ARG A 228 -20.27 -4.32 1.20
N THR A 229 -19.51 -5.35 1.56
CA THR A 229 -19.86 -6.76 1.42
C THR A 229 -19.70 -7.49 2.76
N LYS A 230 -20.32 -8.67 2.89
CA LYS A 230 -20.14 -9.53 4.07
C LYS A 230 -18.67 -9.90 4.29
N LYS A 231 -17.92 -10.12 3.20
CA LYS A 231 -16.48 -10.40 3.24
C LYS A 231 -15.69 -9.31 3.97
N ASP A 232 -16.07 -8.04 3.83
CA ASP A 232 -15.38 -6.95 4.55
C ASP A 232 -15.54 -7.10 6.08
N ILE A 233 -16.72 -7.52 6.54
CA ILE A 233 -16.98 -7.79 7.97
C ILE A 233 -16.22 -9.03 8.42
N ASP A 234 -16.21 -10.09 7.61
CA ASP A 234 -15.48 -11.33 7.92
C ASP A 234 -13.96 -11.10 8.00
N ASP A 235 -13.40 -10.27 7.11
CA ASP A 235 -11.98 -9.91 7.10
C ASP A 235 -11.61 -9.09 8.35
N LEU A 236 -12.48 -8.14 8.77
CA LEU A 236 -12.33 -7.42 10.04
C LEU A 236 -12.38 -8.39 11.23
N ARG A 237 -13.39 -9.27 11.26
CA ARG A 237 -13.57 -10.27 12.32
C ARG A 237 -12.33 -11.15 12.47
N LYS A 238 -11.85 -11.71 11.36
CA LYS A 238 -10.66 -12.56 11.33
C LYS A 238 -9.45 -11.83 11.90
N THR A 239 -9.25 -10.58 11.49
CA THR A 239 -8.11 -9.78 11.96
C THR A 239 -8.19 -9.50 13.46
N LEU A 240 -9.37 -9.17 13.98
CA LEU A 240 -9.56 -8.94 15.42
C LEU A 240 -9.35 -10.21 16.24
N ILE A 241 -9.79 -11.37 15.74
CA ILE A 241 -9.55 -12.68 16.36
C ILE A 241 -8.04 -12.95 16.41
N GLU A 242 -7.34 -12.87 15.27
CA GLU A 242 -5.90 -13.15 15.21
C GLU A 242 -5.09 -12.22 16.12
N ALA A 243 -5.45 -10.94 16.20
CA ALA A 243 -4.82 -9.99 17.11
C ALA A 243 -5.10 -10.34 18.58
N SER A 244 -6.32 -10.77 18.90
CA SER A 244 -6.72 -11.11 20.27
C SER A 244 -6.12 -12.44 20.73
N ASP A 245 -6.05 -13.44 19.85
CA ASP A 245 -5.43 -14.74 20.12
C ASP A 245 -3.93 -14.58 20.38
N LYS A 246 -3.23 -13.68 19.67
CA LYS A 246 -1.82 -13.34 19.94
C LYS A 246 -1.60 -12.76 21.34
N VAL A 247 -2.57 -12.04 21.88
CA VAL A 247 -2.50 -11.49 23.24
C VAL A 247 -2.73 -12.58 24.30
N GLY A 248 -3.56 -13.59 23.99
CA GLY A 248 -3.79 -14.76 24.84
C GLY A 248 -4.61 -14.49 26.12
N LYS A 249 -5.21 -13.29 26.25
CA LYS A 249 -6.10 -12.89 27.35
C LYS A 249 -7.16 -11.91 26.86
N ARG A 250 -8.22 -11.71 27.65
CA ARG A 250 -9.24 -10.69 27.32
C ARG A 250 -8.66 -9.28 27.50
N VAL A 251 -9.06 -8.37 26.60
CA VAL A 251 -8.49 -7.02 26.46
C VAL A 251 -9.58 -5.94 26.50
N ASN A 252 -9.22 -4.72 26.86
CA ASN A 252 -10.06 -3.57 26.55
C ASN A 252 -9.90 -3.21 25.07
N SER A 253 -10.94 -2.70 24.41
CA SER A 253 -10.87 -2.28 23.01
C SER A 253 -11.23 -0.80 22.85
N VAL A 254 -10.43 -0.08 22.07
CA VAL A 254 -10.69 1.31 21.66
C VAL A 254 -10.80 1.35 20.15
N VAL A 255 -11.98 1.73 19.63
CA VAL A 255 -12.24 1.73 18.17
C VAL A 255 -12.39 3.16 17.64
N ASN A 256 -11.55 3.52 16.67
CA ASN A 256 -11.71 4.73 15.87
C ASN A 256 -12.72 4.51 14.75
N HIS A 257 -13.74 5.35 14.65
CA HIS A 257 -14.75 5.30 13.61
C HIS A 257 -14.82 6.56 12.72
N ASP A 258 -13.77 7.38 12.71
CA ASP A 258 -13.74 8.59 11.89
C ASP A 258 -13.87 8.30 10.40
N GLY A 259 -14.84 8.93 9.73
CA GLY A 259 -15.06 8.74 8.29
C GLY A 259 -15.45 7.32 7.87
N TRP A 260 -15.68 6.39 8.81
CA TRP A 260 -16.09 5.02 8.48
C TRP A 260 -17.46 5.00 7.81
N LYS A 261 -17.71 3.99 6.97
CA LYS A 261 -18.99 3.76 6.32
C LYS A 261 -19.33 2.28 6.36
N ILE A 262 -20.62 1.98 6.49
CA ILE A 262 -21.13 0.61 6.41
C ILE A 262 -22.42 0.63 5.59
N ASN A 263 -22.53 -0.30 4.65
CA ASN A 263 -23.77 -0.53 3.91
C ASN A 263 -24.87 -0.97 4.89
N GLU A 264 -26.08 -0.42 4.76
CA GLU A 264 -27.18 -0.67 5.69
C GLU A 264 -27.56 -2.15 5.79
N ALA A 265 -27.43 -2.89 4.68
CA ALA A 265 -27.65 -4.32 4.65
C ALA A 265 -26.69 -5.14 5.54
N LEU A 266 -25.56 -4.57 5.97
CA LEU A 266 -24.53 -5.24 6.77
C LEU A 266 -24.59 -4.88 8.26
N TYR A 267 -25.57 -4.09 8.71
CA TYR A 267 -25.69 -3.76 10.13
C TYR A 267 -25.95 -4.99 11.01
N ASP A 268 -26.62 -6.01 10.49
CA ASP A 268 -26.83 -7.29 11.19
C ASP A 268 -25.51 -8.02 11.39
N ASP A 269 -24.78 -8.30 10.30
CA ASP A 269 -23.49 -8.99 10.33
C ASP A 269 -22.47 -8.27 11.23
N TYR A 270 -22.40 -6.93 11.16
CA TYR A 270 -21.46 -6.16 11.96
C TYR A 270 -21.77 -6.22 13.47
N ALA A 271 -23.03 -6.20 13.88
CA ALA A 271 -23.32 -6.31 15.31
C ALA A 271 -23.15 -7.73 15.84
N GLU A 272 -23.43 -8.76 15.02
CA GLU A 272 -23.11 -10.15 15.37
C GLU A 272 -21.61 -10.32 15.60
N MET A 273 -20.78 -9.70 14.75
CA MET A 273 -19.34 -9.65 14.97
C MET A 273 -18.98 -8.97 16.29
N ILE A 274 -19.58 -7.80 16.60
CA ILE A 274 -19.34 -7.11 17.87
C ILE A 274 -19.71 -7.99 19.07
N ASP A 275 -20.87 -8.64 19.04
CA ASP A 275 -21.34 -9.50 20.13
C ASP A 275 -20.38 -10.68 20.34
N TYR A 276 -19.97 -11.34 19.24
CA TYR A 276 -18.97 -12.41 19.28
C TYR A 276 -17.64 -11.95 19.92
N MET A 277 -17.13 -10.78 19.51
CA MET A 277 -15.89 -10.24 20.08
C MET A 277 -16.05 -9.86 21.56
N SER A 278 -17.20 -9.30 21.94
CA SER A 278 -17.53 -8.91 23.31
C SER A 278 -17.55 -10.10 24.26
N GLN A 279 -18.21 -11.19 23.86
CA GLN A 279 -18.35 -12.39 24.70
C GLN A 279 -17.03 -13.13 24.91
N ARG A 280 -16.13 -13.08 23.92
CA ARG A 280 -14.97 -13.99 23.86
C ARG A 280 -13.63 -13.32 24.11
N TYR A 281 -13.47 -12.07 23.68
CA TYR A 281 -12.17 -11.39 23.64
C TYR A 281 -12.12 -10.06 24.40
N TYR A 282 -13.23 -9.32 24.49
CA TYR A 282 -13.21 -7.98 25.09
C TYR A 282 -13.72 -7.97 26.52
N LEU A 283 -13.05 -7.22 27.40
CA LEU A 283 -13.55 -6.86 28.73
C LEU A 283 -14.55 -5.72 28.62
N THR A 284 -14.12 -4.63 27.98
CA THR A 284 -14.94 -3.46 27.65
C THR A 284 -14.53 -2.93 26.28
N THR A 285 -15.47 -2.29 25.58
CA THR A 285 -15.20 -1.60 24.31
C THR A 285 -15.64 -0.16 24.37
N THR A 286 -14.72 0.76 24.11
CA THR A 286 -15.01 2.18 23.88
C THR A 286 -14.79 2.54 22.42
N ARG A 287 -15.52 3.54 21.95
CA ARG A 287 -15.52 3.96 20.56
C ARG A 287 -15.41 5.48 20.52
N TYR A 288 -14.75 6.02 19.51
CA TYR A 288 -14.80 7.45 19.24
C TYR A 288 -15.06 7.75 17.77
N ALA A 289 -15.77 8.84 17.54
CA ALA A 289 -16.00 9.42 16.23
C ALA A 289 -16.18 10.93 16.40
N THR A 290 -15.47 11.72 15.62
CA THR A 290 -15.53 13.18 15.56
C THR A 290 -16.88 13.67 15.02
N SER A 291 -17.52 12.91 14.12
CA SER A 291 -18.85 13.21 13.59
C SER A 291 -19.96 12.97 14.61
N ALA A 292 -20.67 14.03 15.01
CA ALA A 292 -21.82 13.95 15.90
C ALA A 292 -22.94 13.05 15.36
N PHE A 293 -23.15 13.05 14.04
CA PHE A 293 -24.16 12.21 13.38
C PHE A 293 -23.79 10.72 13.45
N ALA A 294 -22.52 10.38 13.22
CA ALA A 294 -22.03 9.01 13.34
C ALA A 294 -22.18 8.49 14.78
N ARG A 295 -21.85 9.31 15.78
CA ARG A 295 -22.04 8.96 17.21
C ARG A 295 -23.51 8.68 17.53
N LEU A 296 -24.44 9.48 17.04
CA LEU A 296 -25.87 9.29 17.27
C LEU A 296 -26.36 7.96 16.68
N LYS A 297 -26.03 7.68 15.41
CA LYS A 297 -26.43 6.43 14.73
C LYS A 297 -25.88 5.18 15.41
N MET A 298 -24.64 5.23 15.91
CA MET A 298 -24.06 4.14 16.69
C MET A 298 -24.79 3.91 18.01
N LYS A 299 -25.06 4.99 18.76
CA LYS A 299 -25.80 4.90 20.01
C LYS A 299 -27.17 4.27 19.80
N GLU A 300 -27.87 4.63 18.73
CA GLU A 300 -29.15 4.03 18.36
C GLU A 300 -29.02 2.54 18.00
N ALA A 301 -28.08 2.20 17.12
CA ALA A 301 -27.91 0.82 16.63
C ALA A 301 -27.50 -0.15 17.75
N LEU A 302 -26.56 0.25 18.60
CA LEU A 302 -26.07 -0.55 19.74
C LEU A 302 -27.15 -0.70 20.82
N SER A 303 -27.81 0.40 21.19
CA SER A 303 -28.88 0.38 22.22
C SER A 303 -30.06 -0.48 21.80
N LYS A 304 -30.47 -0.44 20.51
CA LYS A 304 -31.54 -1.29 19.97
C LYS A 304 -31.26 -2.78 20.15
N ARG A 305 -30.00 -3.18 20.29
CA ARG A 305 -29.57 -4.57 20.44
C ARG A 305 -29.02 -4.90 21.84
N GLY A 306 -29.29 -4.04 22.82
CA GLY A 306 -28.92 -4.28 24.23
C GLY A 306 -27.42 -4.12 24.54
N LEU A 307 -26.63 -3.56 23.63
CA LEU A 307 -25.20 -3.33 23.83
C LEU A 307 -24.96 -1.95 24.45
N GLN A 308 -23.98 -1.85 25.37
CA GLN A 308 -23.59 -0.60 26.01
C GLN A 308 -22.86 0.34 25.02
N PRO A 309 -23.41 1.52 24.67
CA PRO A 309 -22.86 2.37 23.65
C PRO A 309 -21.88 3.40 24.23
N HIS A 310 -20.71 2.94 24.69
CA HIS A 310 -19.61 3.82 25.13
C HIS A 310 -18.96 4.54 23.94
N VAL A 311 -19.63 5.56 23.42
CA VAL A 311 -19.22 6.34 22.23
C VAL A 311 -18.89 7.79 22.62
N PHE A 312 -17.64 8.19 22.40
CA PHE A 312 -17.08 9.48 22.77
C PHE A 312 -16.74 10.33 21.54
N GLU A 313 -16.54 11.63 21.75
CA GLU A 313 -16.16 12.55 20.68
C GLU A 313 -14.66 12.53 20.35
N ARG A 314 -13.80 12.23 21.34
CA ARG A 314 -12.34 12.25 21.20
C ARG A 314 -11.72 11.00 21.80
N ARG A 315 -10.54 10.65 21.32
CA ARG A 315 -9.75 9.50 21.76
C ARG A 315 -9.46 9.54 23.26
N GLU A 316 -9.03 10.68 23.78
CA GLU A 316 -8.61 10.83 25.19
C GLU A 316 -9.76 10.51 26.16
N ALA A 317 -10.99 10.88 25.78
CA ALA A 317 -12.19 10.59 26.57
C ALA A 317 -12.54 9.09 26.55
N ALA A 318 -12.36 8.43 25.40
CA ALA A 318 -12.58 6.99 25.27
C ALA A 318 -11.56 6.17 26.06
N GLU A 319 -10.30 6.62 26.10
CA GLU A 319 -9.25 6.00 26.90
C GLU A 319 -9.45 6.24 28.40
N SER A 320 -9.76 7.47 28.81
CA SER A 320 -9.99 7.84 30.22
C SER A 320 -11.13 7.02 30.85
N PHE A 321 -12.18 6.71 30.07
CA PHE A 321 -13.29 5.89 30.55
C PHE A 321 -12.84 4.47 30.96
N LEU A 322 -11.92 3.86 30.19
CA LEU A 322 -11.40 2.53 30.50
C LEU A 322 -10.57 2.52 31.79
N GLU A 323 -9.84 3.60 32.07
CA GLU A 323 -9.08 3.75 33.31
C GLU A 323 -9.97 3.90 34.55
N VAL A 324 -11.18 4.45 34.39
CA VAL A 324 -12.16 4.55 35.47
C VAL A 324 -12.82 3.20 35.72
N VAL A 325 -13.29 2.52 34.67
CA VAL A 325 -13.96 1.21 34.78
C VAL A 325 -13.03 0.15 35.37
N SER A 326 -11.78 0.08 34.92
CA SER A 326 -10.79 -0.86 35.48
C SER A 326 -10.54 -0.65 36.98
N LYS A 327 -10.52 0.61 37.46
CA LYS A 327 -10.38 0.93 38.89
C LYS A 327 -11.62 0.66 39.72
N GLU A 328 -12.81 0.63 39.11
CA GLU A 328 -14.07 0.29 39.78
C GLU A 328 -14.25 -1.24 39.90
N GLU A 329 -13.83 -2.01 38.89
CA GLU A 329 -13.84 -3.47 38.92
C GLU A 329 -12.85 -4.04 39.96
N GLU A 330 -11.69 -3.41 40.19
CA GLU A 330 -10.77 -3.77 41.27
C GLU A 330 -11.32 -3.48 42.69
N LYS A 331 -12.39 -2.67 42.81
CA LYS A 331 -12.99 -2.27 44.09
C LYS A 331 -14.29 -2.99 44.44
N ALA A 332 -14.82 -3.83 43.55
CA ALA A 332 -16.02 -4.62 43.84
C ALA A 332 -15.65 -5.81 44.76
N PRO A 333 -16.26 -5.97 45.95
CA PRO A 333 -16.01 -7.13 46.80
C PRO A 333 -16.60 -8.40 46.15
N ALA A 334 -15.91 -9.52 46.37
CA ALA A 334 -16.15 -10.84 45.80
C ALA A 334 -17.56 -11.41 46.02
#